data_AF-A0A2W7AZC1-F1
#
_entry.id   AF-A0A2W7AZC1-F1
#
_cell.length_a   1.000
_cell.length_b   1.000
_cell.length_c   1.000
_cell.angle_alpha   90.00
_cell.angle_beta   90.00
_cell.angle_gamma   90.00
#
_symmetry.space_group_name_H-M   'P 1'
#
loop_
_entity.id
_entity.type
_entity.pdbx_description
1 polymer ?
#
loop_
_entity_poly.entity_id
_entity_poly.type
_entity_poly.pdbx_seq_one_letter_code
_entity_poly.pdbx_strand_id
1 'polypeptide(L)'
;MAKLWQSPILEESFGLIDQEFGDHRFTPAEYAVVRRIIHSTGDFEFKELVSFGEGAIAAALQHLSQGGPIVVDVTMVRQGVVGMVERTFQNPLLTAVTVGDPAEPGRTRTETGLLRCLEEHPGALVVVGNAPTALLALCDRIHSGKAHPALVIGAPVGFVAVEASKQRLATTPVPQMRVEGRKG
;
A
#
# COMPACT_ATOMS: atom_id res chain seq x y z
N MET A 1 18.78 10.00 -13.03
CA MET A 1 18.14 9.66 -11.75
C MET A 1 19.21 9.71 -10.67
N ALA A 2 19.01 10.50 -9.61
CA ALA A 2 19.95 10.49 -8.48
C ALA A 2 19.96 9.08 -7.88
N LYS A 3 21.15 8.51 -7.69
CA LYS A 3 21.30 7.23 -7.00
C LYS A 3 20.72 7.44 -5.60
N LEU A 4 19.62 6.75 -5.25
CA LEU A 4 19.09 6.78 -3.89
C LEU A 4 20.22 6.34 -2.97
N TRP A 5 20.79 7.27 -2.21
CA TRP A 5 21.88 6.99 -1.29
C TRP A 5 21.41 5.91 -0.31
N GLN A 6 22.10 4.77 -0.29
CA GLN A 6 21.87 3.73 0.71
C GLN A 6 22.89 3.93 1.81
N SER A 7 22.42 3.99 3.05
CA SER A 7 23.29 4.06 4.22
C SER A 7 24.05 2.74 4.35
N PRO A 8 25.33 2.73 4.77
CA PRO A 8 26.05 1.50 5.09
C PRO A 8 25.29 0.60 6.07
N ILE A 9 24.55 1.20 7.01
CA ILE A 9 23.70 0.48 7.97
C ILE A 9 22.54 -0.24 7.27
N LEU A 10 21.98 0.37 6.22
CA LEU A 10 20.90 -0.25 5.44
C LEU A 10 21.42 -1.46 4.66
N GLU A 11 22.60 -1.32 4.03
CA GLU A 11 23.24 -2.41 3.29
C GLU A 11 23.59 -3.58 4.21
N GLU A 12 24.17 -3.29 5.40
CA GLU A 12 24.44 -4.30 6.41
C GLU A 12 23.17 -4.99 6.92
N SER A 13 22.12 -4.22 7.22
CA SER A 13 20.84 -4.78 7.67
C SER A 13 20.20 -5.66 6.59
N PHE A 14 20.24 -5.26 5.32
CA PHE A 14 19.76 -6.11 4.23
C PHE A 14 20.60 -7.38 4.09
N GLY A 15 21.93 -7.31 4.23
CA GLY A 15 22.78 -8.49 4.21
C GLY A 15 22.43 -9.49 5.32
N LEU A 16 22.11 -9.01 6.53
CA LEU A 16 21.66 -9.87 7.63
C LEU A 16 20.28 -10.50 7.33
N ILE A 17 19.36 -9.71 6.79
CA ILE A 17 18.05 -10.23 6.38
C ILE A 17 18.21 -11.29 5.29
N ASP A 18 19.06 -11.05 4.29
CA ASP A 18 19.32 -11.99 3.18
C ASP A 18 19.84 -13.34 3.71
N GLN A 19 20.71 -13.32 4.72
CA GLN A 19 21.26 -14.53 5.35
C GLN A 19 20.20 -15.32 6.14
N GLU A 20 19.33 -14.62 6.88
CA GLU A 20 18.31 -15.26 7.72
C GLU A 20 17.04 -15.66 6.94
N PHE A 21 16.75 -15.00 5.82
CA PHE A 21 15.53 -15.24 5.02
C PHE A 21 15.47 -16.67 4.46
N GLY A 22 16.62 -17.20 4.06
CA GLY A 22 16.74 -18.52 3.43
C GLY A 22 16.08 -18.60 2.05
N ASP A 23 15.82 -19.82 1.60
CA ASP A 23 15.23 -20.09 0.29
C ASP A 23 13.77 -19.62 0.21
N HIS A 24 13.40 -19.01 -0.93
CA HIS A 24 12.06 -18.51 -1.15
C HIS A 24 11.62 -18.57 -2.61
N ARG A 25 10.32 -18.40 -2.84
CA ARG A 25 9.72 -18.43 -4.18
C ARG A 25 9.46 -17.06 -4.79
N PHE A 26 9.66 -15.99 -4.02
CA PHE A 26 9.52 -14.63 -4.51
C PHE A 26 10.42 -14.37 -5.71
N THR A 27 9.87 -13.70 -6.72
CA THR A 27 10.68 -13.06 -7.75
C THR A 27 11.61 -12.02 -7.13
N PRO A 28 12.69 -11.60 -7.81
CA PRO A 28 13.58 -10.57 -7.27
C PRO A 28 12.86 -9.26 -6.89
N ALA A 29 11.82 -8.89 -7.63
CA ALA A 29 11.02 -7.70 -7.36
C ALA A 29 10.14 -7.85 -6.10
N GLU A 30 9.47 -8.99 -5.95
CA GLU A 30 8.68 -9.30 -4.76
C GLU A 30 9.58 -9.41 -3.52
N TYR A 31 10.74 -10.07 -3.65
CA TYR A 31 11.70 -10.19 -2.58
C TYR A 31 12.19 -8.82 -2.08
N ALA A 32 12.48 -7.89 -3.00
CA ALA A 32 12.88 -6.54 -2.62
C ALA A 32 11.81 -5.82 -1.78
N VAL A 33 10.52 -6.06 -2.05
CA VAL A 33 9.41 -5.54 -1.25
C VAL A 33 9.37 -6.23 0.12
N VAL A 34 9.36 -7.57 0.16
CA VAL A 34 9.29 -8.32 1.43
C VAL A 34 10.48 -8.01 2.33
N ARG A 35 11.70 -7.98 1.78
CA ARG A 35 12.91 -7.60 2.52
C ARG A 35 12.81 -6.21 3.12
N ARG A 36 12.24 -5.25 2.38
CA ARG A 36 12.03 -3.89 2.90
C ARG A 36 11.02 -3.88 4.04
N ILE A 37 9.96 -4.68 3.94
CA ILE A 37 8.97 -4.84 5.02
C ILE A 37 9.65 -5.40 6.27
N ILE A 38 10.38 -6.52 6.16
CA ILE A 38 11.11 -7.14 7.28
C ILE A 38 12.10 -6.15 7.91
N HIS A 39 12.83 -5.39 7.10
CA HIS A 39 13.73 -4.35 7.62
C HIS A 39 13.00 -3.28 8.43
N SER A 40 11.79 -2.89 8.01
CA SER A 40 11.00 -1.87 8.70
C SER A 40 10.29 -2.39 9.95
N THR A 41 10.06 -3.71 10.07
CA THR A 41 9.30 -4.31 11.17
C THR A 41 10.15 -5.16 12.12
N GLY A 42 11.32 -5.63 11.69
CA GLY A 42 12.13 -6.63 12.38
C GLY A 42 11.48 -8.02 12.42
N ASP A 43 10.54 -8.31 11.52
CA ASP A 43 9.63 -9.46 11.65
C ASP A 43 9.62 -10.33 10.40
N PHE A 44 10.25 -11.50 10.48
CA PHE A 44 10.34 -12.45 9.37
C PHE A 44 9.03 -13.18 9.06
N GLU A 45 8.00 -13.09 9.91
CA GLU A 45 6.69 -13.71 9.63
C GLU A 45 6.06 -13.11 8.37
N PHE A 46 6.42 -11.88 8.00
CA PHE A 46 5.96 -11.24 6.75
C PHE A 46 6.33 -12.02 5.48
N LYS A 47 7.29 -12.94 5.53
CA LYS A 47 7.56 -13.86 4.42
C LYS A 47 6.35 -14.72 4.05
N GLU A 48 5.48 -15.04 5.03
CA GLU A 48 4.29 -15.87 4.84
C GLU A 48 3.01 -15.03 4.67
N LEU A 49 3.05 -13.75 5.09
CA LEU A 49 1.86 -12.89 5.14
C LEU A 49 1.73 -12.01 3.90
N VAL A 50 2.82 -11.71 3.19
CA VAL A 50 2.75 -10.83 2.02
C VAL A 50 2.25 -11.60 0.79
N SER A 51 1.17 -11.10 0.20
CA SER A 51 0.57 -11.64 -1.03
C SER A 51 0.64 -10.61 -2.15
N PHE A 52 1.05 -11.04 -3.33
CA PHE A 52 1.12 -10.23 -4.54
C PHE A 52 0.07 -10.70 -5.55
N GLY A 53 -0.70 -9.75 -6.07
CA GLY A 53 -1.54 -9.98 -7.24
C GLY A 53 -0.69 -10.03 -8.51
N GLU A 54 -1.18 -10.74 -9.52
CA GLU A 54 -0.51 -10.83 -10.81
C GLU A 54 -0.26 -9.44 -11.41
N GLY A 55 0.97 -9.19 -11.84
CA GLY A 55 1.37 -7.90 -12.45
C GLY A 55 1.38 -6.70 -11.49
N ALA A 56 1.13 -6.88 -10.19
CA ALA A 56 0.99 -5.77 -9.23
C ALA A 56 2.17 -4.81 -9.20
N ILE A 57 3.40 -5.34 -9.13
CA ILE A 57 4.61 -4.51 -9.10
C ILE A 57 4.82 -3.79 -10.45
N ALA A 58 4.57 -4.47 -11.57
CA ALA A 58 4.72 -3.86 -12.90
C ALA A 58 3.72 -2.71 -13.10
N ALA A 59 2.45 -2.92 -12.74
CA ALA A 59 1.41 -1.89 -12.79
C ALA A 59 1.76 -0.67 -11.92
N ALA A 60 2.28 -0.93 -10.71
CA ALA A 60 2.72 0.12 -9.80
C ALA A 60 3.86 0.97 -10.40
N LEU A 61 4.90 0.32 -10.93
CA LEU A 61 6.04 0.99 -11.54
C LEU A 61 5.61 1.82 -12.75
N GLN A 62 4.73 1.28 -13.59
CA GLN A 62 4.18 2.01 -14.73
C GLN A 62 3.44 3.28 -14.27
N HIS A 63 2.49 3.14 -13.34
CA HIS A 63 1.71 4.27 -12.81
C HIS A 63 2.59 5.36 -12.20
N LEU A 64 3.56 4.95 -11.37
CA LEU A 64 4.49 5.87 -10.72
C LEU A 64 5.36 6.60 -11.73
N SER A 65 5.90 5.89 -12.73
CA SER A 65 6.76 6.47 -13.77
C SER A 65 6.04 7.49 -14.68
N GLN A 66 4.71 7.37 -14.79
CA GLN A 66 3.85 8.30 -15.53
C GLN A 66 3.39 9.50 -14.67
N GLY A 67 3.87 9.61 -13.43
CA GLY A 67 3.47 10.71 -12.53
C GLY A 67 2.06 10.54 -11.95
N GLY A 68 1.49 9.34 -12.00
CA GLY A 68 0.13 9.07 -11.51
C GLY A 68 -0.03 9.35 -10.01
N PRO A 69 -1.22 9.74 -9.53
CA PRO A 69 -1.46 10.12 -8.14
C PRO A 69 -1.39 8.91 -7.19
N ILE A 70 -0.93 9.16 -5.98
CA ILE A 70 -0.91 8.24 -4.84
C ILE A 70 -1.90 8.75 -3.80
N VAL A 71 -2.85 7.91 -3.41
CA VAL A 71 -3.78 8.20 -2.30
C VAL A 71 -3.42 7.30 -1.13
N VAL A 72 -3.00 7.90 -0.03
CA VAL A 72 -2.77 7.18 1.24
C VAL A 72 -3.93 7.42 2.20
N ASP A 73 -4.26 6.43 3.02
CA ASP A 73 -5.39 6.53 3.94
C ASP A 73 -5.16 7.56 5.06
N VAL A 74 -4.04 7.50 5.77
CA VAL A 74 -3.76 8.34 6.94
C VAL A 74 -2.41 9.07 6.86
N THR A 75 -2.28 10.13 7.67
CA THR A 75 -1.07 10.99 7.70
C THR A 75 0.20 10.22 8.04
N MET A 76 0.14 9.20 8.91
CA MET A 76 1.32 8.39 9.25
C MET A 76 1.87 7.64 8.04
N VAL A 77 1.00 7.07 7.21
CA VAL A 77 1.39 6.42 5.95
C VAL A 77 2.00 7.44 4.98
N ARG A 78 1.42 8.66 4.90
CA ARG A 78 2.01 9.76 4.13
C ARG A 78 3.46 10.04 4.56
N GLN A 79 3.70 10.19 5.85
CA GLN A 79 5.03 10.49 6.39
C GLN A 79 6.03 9.36 6.11
N GLY A 80 5.58 8.10 6.12
CA GLY A 80 6.42 6.96 5.77
C GLY A 80 6.91 6.95 4.31
N VAL A 81 6.15 7.56 3.38
CA VAL A 81 6.45 7.49 1.94
C VAL A 81 6.90 8.81 1.33
N VAL A 82 6.59 9.97 1.92
CA VAL A 82 6.78 11.30 1.32
C VAL A 82 8.21 11.54 0.86
N GLY A 83 9.20 11.22 1.69
CA GLY A 83 10.61 11.42 1.32
C GLY A 83 11.04 10.56 0.13
N MET A 84 10.43 9.38 -0.07
CA MET A 84 10.71 8.56 -1.26
C MET A 84 10.04 9.13 -2.50
N VAL A 85 8.81 9.62 -2.37
CA VAL A 85 8.08 10.29 -3.47
C VAL A 85 8.87 11.51 -3.96
N GLU A 86 9.37 12.34 -3.03
CA GLU A 86 10.18 13.54 -3.34
C GLU A 86 11.49 13.24 -4.09
N ARG A 87 12.10 12.08 -3.83
CA ARG A 87 13.36 11.66 -4.46
C ARG A 87 13.20 10.88 -5.77
N THR A 88 11.96 10.55 -6.16
CA THR A 88 11.68 9.70 -7.32
C THR A 88 10.91 10.48 -8.39
N PHE A 89 9.64 10.16 -8.64
CA PHE A 89 8.84 10.78 -9.70
C PHE A 89 8.00 11.97 -9.22
N GLN A 90 8.09 12.32 -7.93
CA GLN A 90 7.34 13.43 -7.33
C GLN A 90 5.83 13.34 -7.58
N ASN A 91 5.29 12.11 -7.57
CA ASN A 91 3.86 11.84 -7.77
C ASN A 91 2.99 12.69 -6.82
N PRO A 92 1.82 13.18 -7.28
CA PRO A 92 0.85 13.81 -6.40
C PRO A 92 0.50 12.86 -5.25
N LEU A 93 0.71 13.31 -4.01
CA LEU A 93 0.46 12.51 -2.82
C LEU A 93 -0.73 13.13 -2.06
N LEU A 94 -1.85 12.42 -2.04
CA LEU A 94 -3.08 12.80 -1.34
C LEU A 94 -3.24 11.98 -0.06
N THR A 95 -3.79 12.59 0.98
CA THR A 95 -4.07 11.92 2.25
C THR A 95 -5.57 11.90 2.49
N ALA A 96 -6.19 10.73 2.44
CA ALA A 96 -7.66 10.58 2.52
C ALA A 96 -8.22 11.20 3.80
N VAL A 97 -7.64 10.90 4.96
CA VAL A 97 -8.15 11.38 6.26
C VAL A 97 -8.22 12.91 6.37
N THR A 98 -7.41 13.66 5.60
CA THR A 98 -7.38 15.14 5.68
C THR A 98 -8.47 15.82 4.85
N VAL A 99 -9.09 15.10 3.92
CA VAL A 99 -10.19 15.62 3.07
C VAL A 99 -11.54 15.00 3.39
N GLY A 100 -11.61 14.20 4.46
CA GLY A 100 -12.82 13.51 4.89
C GLY A 100 -13.64 14.25 5.94
N ASP A 101 -13.32 15.51 6.26
CA ASP A 101 -14.02 16.32 7.26
C ASP A 101 -14.99 17.30 6.57
N PRO A 102 -16.27 17.40 6.97
CA PRO A 102 -16.96 16.47 7.85
C PRO A 102 -17.10 15.09 7.21
N ALA A 103 -17.09 14.06 8.07
CA ALA A 103 -17.39 12.70 7.66
C ALA A 103 -18.85 12.59 7.24
N GLU A 104 -19.13 11.78 6.21
CA GLU A 104 -20.50 11.49 5.81
C GLU A 104 -21.23 10.67 6.88
N PRO A 105 -22.57 10.83 7.03
CA PRO A 105 -23.33 10.06 8.01
C PRO A 105 -23.10 8.55 7.90
N GLY A 106 -22.72 7.92 9.01
CA GLY A 106 -22.45 6.48 9.08
C GLY A 106 -21.08 6.04 8.54
N ARG A 107 -20.23 6.98 8.11
CA ARG A 107 -18.89 6.69 7.60
C ARG A 107 -17.81 7.24 8.51
N THR A 108 -16.63 6.62 8.43
CA THR A 108 -15.43 7.20 9.07
C THR A 108 -14.89 8.37 8.24
N ARG A 109 -14.10 9.25 8.88
CA ARG A 109 -13.41 10.34 8.18
C ARG A 109 -12.49 9.82 7.07
N THR A 110 -11.69 8.79 7.35
CA THR A 110 -10.78 8.20 6.35
C THR A 110 -11.53 7.57 5.18
N GLU A 111 -12.63 6.88 5.45
CA GLU A 111 -13.51 6.33 4.41
C GLU A 111 -14.09 7.44 3.53
N THR A 112 -14.69 8.47 4.14
CA THR A 112 -15.27 9.60 3.41
C THR A 112 -14.24 10.28 2.52
N GLY A 113 -13.06 10.57 3.08
CA GLY A 113 -12.00 11.23 2.34
C GLY A 113 -11.41 10.37 1.22
N LEU A 114 -11.32 9.05 1.42
CA LEU A 114 -10.87 8.14 0.37
C LEU A 114 -11.84 8.14 -0.81
N LEU A 115 -13.14 8.10 -0.53
CA LEU A 115 -14.18 8.14 -1.56
C LEU A 115 -14.11 9.44 -2.36
N ARG A 116 -13.92 10.59 -1.70
CA ARG A 116 -13.71 11.89 -2.37
C ARG A 116 -12.47 11.89 -3.26
N CYS A 117 -11.34 11.37 -2.77
CA CYS A 117 -10.14 11.24 -3.60
C CYS A 117 -10.36 10.35 -4.84
N LEU A 118 -11.16 9.30 -4.74
CA LEU A 118 -11.45 8.39 -5.85
C LEU A 118 -12.43 8.99 -6.88
N GLU A 119 -13.25 9.97 -6.49
CA GLU A 119 -14.10 10.70 -7.43
C GLU A 119 -13.26 11.55 -8.39
N GLU A 120 -12.19 12.17 -7.89
CA GLU A 120 -11.25 12.95 -8.70
C GLU A 120 -10.17 12.09 -9.37
N HIS A 121 -9.77 11.00 -8.71
CA HIS A 121 -8.67 10.13 -9.13
C HIS A 121 -9.06 8.64 -9.07
N PRO A 122 -10.00 8.17 -9.93
CA PRO A 122 -10.48 6.80 -9.88
C PRO A 122 -9.40 5.75 -10.21
N GLY A 123 -8.32 6.17 -10.89
CA GLY A 123 -7.17 5.35 -11.27
C GLY A 123 -5.95 5.46 -10.36
N ALA A 124 -6.06 6.11 -9.20
CA ALA A 124 -4.91 6.31 -8.31
C ALA A 124 -4.28 5.00 -7.83
N LEU A 125 -3.01 5.06 -7.44
CA LEU A 125 -2.40 4.03 -6.60
C LEU A 125 -2.86 4.28 -5.17
N VAL A 126 -3.54 3.31 -4.57
CA VAL A 126 -4.15 3.47 -3.24
C VAL A 126 -3.36 2.67 -2.21
N VAL A 127 -2.99 3.30 -1.10
CA VAL A 127 -2.30 2.67 0.02
C VAL A 127 -3.17 2.79 1.27
N VAL A 128 -3.62 1.66 1.79
CA VAL A 128 -4.37 1.58 3.05
C VAL A 128 -3.52 0.85 4.08
N GLY A 129 -2.88 1.62 4.98
CA GLY A 129 -2.02 1.08 6.04
C GLY A 129 -2.68 1.05 7.43
N ASN A 130 -3.85 1.65 7.61
CA ASN A 130 -4.47 1.80 8.91
C ASN A 130 -5.99 1.55 8.92
N ALA A 131 -6.75 2.10 7.98
CA ALA A 131 -8.20 2.18 8.09
C ALA A 131 -8.93 1.06 7.30
N PRO A 132 -9.33 -0.07 7.94
CA PRO A 132 -10.00 -1.16 7.24
C PRO A 132 -11.36 -0.76 6.64
N THR A 133 -12.06 0.21 7.24
CA THR A 133 -13.30 0.77 6.68
C THR A 133 -13.09 1.47 5.33
N ALA A 134 -11.96 2.17 5.17
CA ALA A 134 -11.56 2.75 3.90
C ALA A 134 -11.27 1.66 2.85
N LEU A 135 -10.58 0.58 3.22
CA LEU A 135 -10.33 -0.53 2.31
C LEU A 135 -11.63 -1.21 1.86
N LEU A 136 -12.58 -1.44 2.76
CA LEU A 136 -13.90 -1.98 2.42
C LEU A 136 -14.65 -1.08 1.43
N ALA A 137 -14.71 0.23 1.70
CA ALA A 137 -15.39 1.17 0.81
C ALA A 137 -14.72 1.28 -0.57
N LEU A 138 -13.38 1.19 -0.63
CA LEU A 138 -12.66 1.08 -1.91
C LEU A 138 -13.10 -0.16 -2.68
N CYS A 139 -13.18 -1.31 -2.03
CA CYS A 139 -13.61 -2.55 -2.68
C CYS A 139 -15.04 -2.42 -3.24
N ASP A 140 -15.95 -1.76 -2.52
CA ASP A 140 -17.31 -1.51 -3.01
C ASP A 140 -17.32 -0.59 -4.24
N ARG A 141 -16.41 0.41 -4.31
CA ARG A 141 -16.23 1.26 -5.50
C ARG A 141 -15.62 0.50 -6.68
N ILE A 142 -14.69 -0.40 -6.44
CA ILE A 142 -14.13 -1.29 -7.47
C ILE A 142 -15.24 -2.20 -8.02
N HIS A 143 -16.00 -2.84 -7.14
CA HIS A 143 -17.08 -3.75 -7.55
C HIS A 143 -18.19 -3.05 -8.34
N SER A 144 -18.51 -1.81 -7.98
CA SER A 144 -19.50 -0.99 -8.70
C SER A 144 -18.95 -0.30 -9.97
N GLY A 145 -17.69 -0.54 -10.35
CA GLY A 145 -17.07 0.08 -11.52
C GLY A 145 -16.85 1.59 -11.40
N LYS A 146 -16.81 2.11 -10.17
CA LYS A 146 -16.60 3.54 -9.88
C LYS A 146 -15.14 3.88 -9.54
N ALA A 147 -14.32 2.86 -9.30
CA ALA A 147 -12.88 3.01 -9.10
C ALA A 147 -12.14 1.89 -9.83
N HIS A 148 -11.02 2.24 -10.45
CA HIS A 148 -10.12 1.31 -11.14
C HIS A 148 -8.67 1.60 -10.76
N PRO A 149 -8.28 1.44 -9.47
CA PRO A 149 -6.93 1.75 -9.02
C PRO A 149 -5.87 1.06 -9.86
N ALA A 150 -4.79 1.78 -10.17
CA ALA A 150 -3.64 1.17 -10.84
C ALA A 150 -2.96 0.09 -9.98
N LEU A 151 -3.03 0.26 -8.66
CA LEU A 151 -2.60 -0.71 -7.64
C LEU A 151 -3.31 -0.39 -6.32
N VAL A 152 -3.65 -1.43 -5.56
CA VAL A 152 -4.03 -1.29 -4.14
C VAL A 152 -3.02 -1.98 -3.22
N ILE A 153 -2.44 -1.24 -2.28
CA ILE A 153 -1.68 -1.79 -1.15
C ILE A 153 -2.61 -1.90 0.05
N GLY A 154 -3.07 -3.11 0.36
CA GLY A 154 -3.96 -3.41 1.48
C GLY A 154 -3.20 -3.98 2.67
N ALA A 155 -2.70 -3.10 3.53
CA ALA A 155 -1.99 -3.46 4.75
C ALA A 155 -2.58 -2.77 6.01
N PRO A 156 -3.92 -2.69 6.20
CA PRO A 156 -4.44 -2.17 7.46
C PRO A 156 -4.02 -3.08 8.62
N VAL A 157 -3.62 -2.48 9.73
CA VAL A 157 -3.27 -3.17 10.99
C VAL A 157 -4.41 -3.05 12.00
N GLY A 158 -4.61 -4.10 12.80
CA GLY A 158 -5.55 -4.07 13.92
C GLY A 158 -6.39 -5.34 14.07
N PHE A 159 -7.44 -5.24 14.88
CA PHE A 159 -8.20 -6.41 15.34
C PHE A 159 -9.64 -6.45 14.80
N VAL A 160 -10.21 -5.31 14.42
CA VAL A 160 -11.61 -5.20 13.98
C VAL A 160 -11.64 -4.95 12.48
N ALA A 161 -12.38 -5.78 11.75
CA ALA A 161 -12.61 -5.69 10.30
C ALA A 161 -11.37 -5.76 9.38
N VAL A 162 -10.15 -5.87 9.94
CA VAL A 162 -8.89 -5.89 9.18
C VAL A 162 -8.80 -7.10 8.25
N GLU A 163 -8.92 -8.31 8.79
CA GLU A 163 -8.85 -9.54 7.99
C GLU A 163 -9.95 -9.57 6.92
N ALA A 164 -11.19 -9.23 7.30
CA ALA A 164 -12.32 -9.16 6.39
C ALA A 164 -12.11 -8.14 5.25
N SER A 165 -11.50 -6.98 5.55
CA SER A 165 -11.20 -5.96 4.53
C SER A 165 -10.16 -6.43 3.51
N LYS A 166 -9.13 -7.17 3.95
CA LYS A 166 -8.09 -7.73 3.09
C LYS A 166 -8.60 -8.90 2.26
N GLN A 167 -9.41 -9.77 2.85
CA GLN A 167 -10.11 -10.85 2.15
C GLN A 167 -11.05 -10.29 1.07
N ARG A 168 -11.75 -9.18 1.37
CA ARG A 168 -12.58 -8.51 0.37
C ARG A 168 -11.75 -7.89 -0.75
N LEU A 169 -10.59 -7.32 -0.45
CA LEU A 169 -9.66 -6.85 -1.49
C LEU A 169 -9.17 -8.02 -2.37
N ALA A 170 -8.89 -9.19 -1.78
CA ALA A 170 -8.45 -10.37 -2.50
C ALA A 170 -9.46 -10.88 -3.55
N THR A 171 -10.75 -10.57 -3.42
CA THR A 171 -11.78 -10.92 -4.42
C THR A 171 -11.95 -9.89 -5.53
N THR A 172 -11.21 -8.78 -5.48
CA THR A 172 -11.25 -7.74 -6.51
C THR A 172 -10.29 -8.03 -7.67
N PRO A 173 -10.60 -7.62 -8.91
CA PRO A 173 -9.79 -7.92 -10.09
C PRO A 173 -8.62 -6.94 -10.29
N VAL A 174 -8.40 -5.99 -9.39
CA VAL A 174 -7.38 -4.95 -9.56
C VAL A 174 -6.00 -5.46 -9.12
N PRO A 175 -4.91 -4.92 -9.69
CA PRO A 175 -3.57 -5.21 -9.20
C PRO A 175 -3.45 -4.82 -7.73
N GLN A 176 -2.83 -5.68 -6.93
CA GLN A 176 -2.83 -5.49 -5.48
C GLN A 176 -1.63 -6.13 -4.78
N MET A 177 -1.25 -5.57 -3.64
CA MET A 177 -0.33 -6.17 -2.67
C MET A 177 -1.00 -6.14 -1.31
N ARG A 178 -0.96 -7.25 -0.57
CA ARG A 178 -1.64 -7.36 0.73
C ARG A 178 -0.73 -7.96 1.79
N VAL A 179 -0.98 -7.58 3.03
CA VAL A 179 -0.45 -8.28 4.21
C VAL A 179 -1.59 -9.03 4.85
N GLU A 180 -1.60 -10.36 4.78
CA GLU A 180 -2.67 -11.19 5.33
C GLU A 180 -2.69 -11.16 6.88
N GLY A 181 -3.82 -11.56 7.47
CA GLY A 181 -4.01 -11.53 8.91
C GLY A 181 -4.16 -10.12 9.49
N ARG A 182 -3.71 -9.93 10.74
CA ARG A 182 -3.91 -8.68 11.51
C ARG A 182 -2.76 -7.69 11.46
N LYS A 183 -1.57 -8.15 11.06
CA LYS A 183 -0.39 -7.30 10.86
C LYS A 183 -0.58 -6.40 9.63
N GLY A 184 0.13 -5.29 9.57
CA GLY A 184 0.06 -4.32 8.49
C GLY A 184 1.27 -3.41 8.50
#